data_AF-L9WZY9-F1
#
_entry.id   AF-L9WZY9-F1
#
_cell.length_a   1.000
_cell.length_b   1.000
_cell.length_c   1.000
_cell.angle_alpha   90.00
_cell.angle_beta   90.00
_cell.angle_gamma   90.00
#
_symmetry.space_group_name_H-M   'P 1'
#
loop_
_entity.id
_entity.type
_entity.pdbx_description
1 polymer ?
#
loop_
_entity_poly.entity_id
_entity_poly.type
_entity_poly.pdbx_seq_one_letter_code
_entity_poly.pdbx_strand_id
1 'polypeptide(L)' 'MADTTVTQWEYETARPPRDPTMEEASDPEDLLNEYGSDGWELIDTIDYSGGGTKYLVFRRPVDEGRDE' A
#
# COMPACT_ATOMS: atom_id res chain seq x y z
N MET A 1 15.25 29.38 -9.14
CA MET A 1 15.08 28.04 -9.75
C MET A 1 14.04 27.36 -8.90
N ALA A 2 12.93 26.89 -9.47
CA ALA A 2 11.93 26.20 -8.67
C ALA A 2 12.57 24.88 -8.25
N ASP A 3 12.98 24.77 -6.99
CA ASP A 3 13.25 23.50 -6.35
C ASP A 3 11.93 22.73 -6.40
N THR A 4 11.70 22.03 -7.51
CA THR A 4 10.82 20.88 -7.54
C THR A 4 11.47 19.89 -6.60
N THR A 5 11.20 20.03 -5.30
CA THR A 5 11.27 18.95 -4.33
C THR A 5 10.32 17.91 -4.88
N VAL A 6 10.84 17.07 -5.78
CA VAL A 6 10.07 15.98 -6.38
C VAL A 6 9.75 15.12 -5.18
N THR A 7 8.50 15.16 -4.70
CA THR A 7 8.10 14.32 -3.58
C THR A 7 8.37 12.89 -4.03
N GLN A 8 9.44 12.31 -3.50
CA GLN A 8 9.78 10.93 -3.83
C GLN A 8 8.79 10.06 -3.08
N TRP A 9 8.13 9.17 -3.81
CA TRP A 9 7.14 8.27 -3.24
C TRP A 9 7.72 6.87 -3.23
N GLU A 10 7.65 6.23 -2.07
CA GLU A 10 7.91 4.80 -1.97
C GLU A 10 6.60 4.06 -2.17
N TYR A 11 6.64 2.97 -2.92
CA TYR A 11 5.47 2.15 -3.22
C TYR A 11 5.70 0.73 -2.72
N GLU A 12 4.74 0.19 -1.97
CA GLU A 12 4.78 -1.18 -1.47
C GLU A 12 3.51 -1.91 -1.83
N THR A 13 3.65 -3.17 -2.26
CA THR A 13 2.50 -4.03 -2.59
C THR A 13 2.33 -5.09 -1.51
N ALA A 14 1.22 -5.03 -0.78
CA ALA A 14 0.86 -6.08 0.16
C ALA A 14 -0.12 -7.07 -0.48
N ARG A 15 0.02 -8.35 -0.10
CA ARG A 15 -1.02 -9.35 -0.38
C ARG A 15 -1.95 -9.39 0.82
N PRO A 16 -3.27 -9.20 0.64
CA PRO A 16 -4.21 -9.39 1.73
C PRO A 16 -4.11 -10.84 2.23
N PRO A 17 -4.33 -11.07 3.54
CA PRO A 17 -4.38 -12.41 4.09
C PRO A 17 -5.43 -13.20 3.32
N ARG A 18 -5.00 -14.33 2.77
CA ARG A 18 -5.88 -15.28 2.08
C ARG A 18 -6.02 -16.48 3.00
N ASP A 19 -7.22 -16.67 3.53
CA ASP A 19 -7.52 -17.92 4.20
C ASP A 19 -7.40 -19.07 3.19
N PRO A 20 -6.80 -20.21 3.57
CA PRO A 20 -6.62 -21.36 2.69
C PRO A 20 -7.95 -22.01 2.29
N THR A 21 -9.03 -21.66 2.98
CA THR A 21 -10.42 -21.98 2.63
C THR A 21 -10.99 -20.80 1.86
N MET A 22 -11.58 -21.04 0.68
CA MET A 22 -12.29 -20.08 -0.18
C MET A 22 -13.53 -19.44 0.48
N GLU A 23 -13.51 -19.18 1.78
CA GLU A 23 -14.49 -18.37 2.49
C GLU A 23 -13.93 -16.96 2.58
N GLU A 24 -14.70 -16.03 2.02
CA GLU A 24 -14.71 -14.58 2.25
C GLU A 24 -13.40 -13.99 2.77
N ALA A 25 -12.67 -13.28 1.89
CA ALA A 25 -11.43 -12.58 2.20
C ALA A 25 -11.47 -11.98 3.62
N SER A 26 -10.66 -12.52 4.54
CA SER A 26 -10.49 -11.97 5.88
C SER A 26 -10.25 -10.48 5.76
N ASP A 27 -11.02 -9.71 6.53
CA ASP A 27 -11.12 -8.27 6.42
C ASP A 27 -9.71 -7.65 6.44
N PRO A 28 -9.27 -6.94 5.38
CA PRO A 28 -7.93 -6.39 5.32
C PRO A 28 -7.74 -5.20 6.27
N GLU A 29 -8.72 -4.85 7.09
CA GLU A 29 -8.69 -3.75 8.06
C GLU A 29 -7.45 -3.77 8.95
N ASP A 30 -7.06 -4.91 9.54
CA ASP A 30 -5.86 -4.99 10.39
C ASP A 30 -4.59 -4.60 9.63
N LEU A 31 -4.46 -5.12 8.40
CA LEU A 31 -3.32 -4.82 7.53
C LEU A 31 -3.34 -3.35 7.10
N LEU A 32 -4.51 -2.79 6.76
CA LEU A 32 -4.65 -1.37 6.43
C LEU A 32 -4.29 -0.47 7.62
N ASN A 33 -4.67 -0.84 8.84
CA ASN A 33 -4.31 -0.10 10.05
C ASN A 33 -2.81 -0.19 10.39
N GLU A 34 -2.19 -1.35 10.16
CA GLU A 34 -0.74 -1.53 10.33
C GLU A 34 0.04 -0.63 9.35
N TYR A 35 -0.29 -0.70 8.06
CA TYR A 35 0.30 0.18 7.03
C TYR A 35 0.02 1.65 7.31
N GLY A 36 -1.22 2.00 7.69
CA GLY A 36 -1.58 3.37 8.07
C GLY A 36 -0.81 3.89 9.28
N SER A 37 -0.48 3.03 10.24
CA SER A 37 0.35 3.39 11.40
C SER A 37 1.82 3.62 11.03
N ASP A 38 2.34 2.92 10.01
CA ASP A 38 3.69 3.13 9.47
C ASP A 38 3.76 4.31 8.47
N GLY A 39 2.63 4.99 8.22
CA GLY A 39 2.55 6.17 7.36
C GLY A 39 2.30 5.86 5.88
N TRP A 40 1.85 4.64 5.59
CA TRP A 40 1.47 4.23 4.25
C TRP A 40 0.01 4.51 3.95
N GLU A 41 -0.24 5.04 2.76
CA GLU A 41 -1.56 5.34 2.23
C GLU A 41 -1.94 4.33 1.15
N LEU A 42 -3.08 3.64 1.31
CA LEU A 42 -3.63 2.78 0.26
C LEU A 42 -4.08 3.65 -0.92
N ILE A 43 -3.50 3.42 -2.09
CA ILE A 43 -3.81 4.19 -3.29
C ILE A 43 -4.51 3.42 -4.38
N ASP A 44 -4.27 2.12 -4.48
CA ASP A 44 -4.81 1.31 -5.55
C ASP A 44 -4.88 -0.17 -5.16
N THR A 45 -5.68 -0.93 -5.91
CA THR A 45 -5.78 -2.37 -5.73
C THR A 45 -5.68 -3.06 -7.08
N ILE A 46 -4.66 -3.92 -7.25
CA ILE A 46 -4.45 -4.67 -8.49
C ILE A 46 -5.24 -5.98 -8.40
N ASP A 47 -6.26 -6.11 -9.23
CA ASP A 47 -7.03 -7.34 -9.41
C ASP A 47 -6.62 -8.02 -10.71
N TYR A 48 -6.24 -9.30 -10.65
CA TYR A 48 -6.05 -10.11 -11.85
C TYR A 48 -7.40 -10.64 -12.32
N SER A 49 -7.85 -10.16 -13.49
CA SER A 49 -8.99 -10.72 -14.24
C SER A 49 -8.80 -12.22 -14.44
N GLY A 50 -9.39 -13.02 -13.55
CA GLY A 50 -9.13 -14.46 -13.47
C GLY A 50 -9.46 -15.10 -12.12
N GLY A 51 -9.95 -14.34 -11.14
CA GLY A 51 -10.51 -14.90 -9.90
C GLY A 51 -9.47 -15.29 -8.86
N GLY A 52 -8.33 -14.60 -8.79
CA GLY A 52 -7.33 -14.91 -7.78
C GLY A 52 -6.19 -13.90 -7.63
N THR A 53 -6.02 -13.46 -6.38
CA THR A 53 -5.02 -12.52 -5.83
C THR A 53 -5.22 -11.05 -6.18
N LYS A 54 -5.84 -10.36 -5.23
CA LYS A 54 -5.83 -8.91 -5.08
C LYS A 54 -4.49 -8.50 -4.48
N TYR A 55 -3.83 -7.48 -5.01
CA TYR A 55 -2.74 -6.80 -4.31
C TYR A 55 -3.23 -5.43 -3.88
N LEU A 56 -2.82 -5.01 -2.69
CA LEU A 56 -3.04 -3.67 -2.17
C LEU A 56 -1.78 -2.87 -2.43
N VAL A 57 -1.90 -1.76 -3.15
CA VAL A 57 -0.80 -0.86 -3.45
C VAL A 57 -0.85 0.29 -2.46
N PHE A 58 0.23 0.41 -1.69
CA PHE A 58 0.43 1.48 -0.75
C PHE A 58 1.50 2.43 -1.27
N ARG A 59 1.37 3.71 -0.92
CA ARG A 59 2.43 4.70 -1.11
C ARG A 59 2.75 5.39 0.21
N ARG A 60 3.99 5.80 0.41
CA ARG A 60 4.35 6.78 1.43
C ARG A 60 5.29 7.84 0.86
N PRO A 61 5.21 9.10 1.34
CA PRO A 61 6.20 10.10 0.99
C PRO A 61 7.53 9.70 1.63
N VAL A 62 8.57 9.58 0.82
CA VAL A 62 9.93 9.52 1.33
C VAL A 62 10.27 10.94 1.74
N ASP A 63 10.41 11.17 3.04
CA ASP A 63 11.08 12.36 3.52
C ASP A 63 12.53 12.23 3.09
N GLU A 64 12.83 12.64 1.85
CA GLU A 64 14.19 12.94 1.44
C GLU A 64 14.58 14.12 2.30
N GLY A 65 15.16 13.81 3.46
CA GLY A 65 15.52 14.74 4.52
C GLY A 65 15.84 16.09 3.92
N ARG A 66 14.87 17.00 4.03
CA ARG A 66 15.19 18.41 3.96
C ARG A 66 15.80 18.72 5.33
N ASP A 67 16.97 18.15 5.56
CA ASP A 67 17.90 18.57 6.59
C ASP A 67 18.22 20.03 6.26
N GLU A 68 17.57 20.89 7.04
CA GLU A 68 17.62 22.35 7.07
C GLU A 68 19.03 22.95 7.17
#